data_AF-A0A7V3WMP2-F1
#
_entry.id   AF-A0A7V3WMP2-F1
#
_cell.length_a   1.000
_cell.length_b   1.000
_cell.length_c   1.000
_cell.angle_alpha   90.00
_cell.angle_beta   90.00
_cell.angle_gamma   90.00
#
_symmetry.space_group_name_H-M   'P 1'
#
loop_
_entity.id
_entity.type
_entity.pdbx_description
1 polymer ?
#
loop_
_entity_poly.entity_id
_entity_poly.type
_entity_poly.pdbx_seq_one_letter_code
_entity_poly.pdbx_strand_id
1 'polypeptide(L)'
;MRAVYGADPQGCRGRIPGRWLGVKGVWPYLRCGLRVILISFCLATLCLQVARRTEWYRDWLLHRLVTGSEQQALRAAGELAVLQAQRQLLAALKAHSAHAREYGRRALEYLWFTAAGSEAYQQLLAAEQAAEREDYHTALTLLNQILEQHPNFAEAWNRRAAVHWQLGLIARATADSKRALELNPNHYGAWQGLGLCYLDQGNVAEAIRCLRAALALIPYDEATRASLRRCEQLLRDFPTSTRSIPTRDKI
;
A
#
# COMPACT_ATOMS: atom_id res chain seq x y z
N MET A 1 -51.14 -43.75 62.20
CA MET A 1 -51.01 -44.96 63.04
C MET A 1 -50.35 -46.05 62.20
N ARG A 2 -49.18 -46.53 62.66
CA ARG A 2 -48.43 -47.77 62.37
C ARG A 2 -48.20 -48.27 60.92
N ALA A 3 -46.89 -48.46 60.68
CA ALA A 3 -46.21 -49.11 59.57
C ALA A 3 -46.46 -50.62 59.47
N VAL A 4 -46.18 -51.21 58.30
CA VAL A 4 -45.45 -52.49 58.17
C VAL A 4 -44.66 -52.50 56.85
N TYR A 5 -43.35 -52.76 56.96
CA TYR A 5 -42.39 -53.13 55.91
C TYR A 5 -42.67 -54.56 55.41
N GLY A 6 -42.47 -54.82 54.11
CA GLY A 6 -42.44 -56.17 53.55
C GLY A 6 -41.65 -56.21 52.25
N ALA A 7 -40.51 -56.87 52.29
CA ALA A 7 -39.47 -56.90 51.27
C ALA A 7 -39.75 -57.84 50.08
N ASP A 8 -38.98 -57.57 49.02
CA ASP A 8 -38.81 -58.21 47.71
C ASP A 8 -39.27 -59.67 47.49
N PRO A 9 -39.91 -59.95 46.34
CA PRO A 9 -40.00 -61.29 45.80
C PRO A 9 -38.86 -61.59 44.81
N GLN A 10 -38.36 -62.82 44.89
CA GLN A 10 -37.52 -63.42 43.87
C GLN A 10 -38.24 -63.53 42.52
N GLY A 11 -37.46 -63.34 41.45
CA GLY A 11 -37.40 -64.29 40.33
C GLY A 11 -38.57 -64.32 39.37
N CYS A 12 -38.35 -63.80 38.16
CA CYS A 12 -38.84 -64.42 36.92
C CYS A 12 -37.94 -63.99 35.75
N ARG A 13 -37.04 -64.91 35.33
CA ARG A 13 -36.30 -64.80 34.07
C ARG A 13 -37.28 -65.03 32.90
N GLY A 14 -37.89 -63.96 32.41
CA GLY A 14 -38.57 -63.93 31.13
C GLY A 14 -37.64 -63.46 30.02
N ARG A 15 -37.24 -64.37 29.13
CA ARG A 15 -36.45 -64.08 27.93
C ARG A 15 -37.37 -63.40 26.90
N ILE A 16 -37.18 -62.12 26.61
CA ILE A 16 -37.80 -61.42 25.47
C ILE A 16 -36.69 -61.16 24.42
N PRO A 17 -36.76 -61.71 23.20
CA PRO A 17 -35.85 -61.35 22.12
C PRO A 17 -36.41 -60.12 21.39
N GLY A 18 -35.66 -59.01 21.38
CA GLY A 18 -36.14 -57.79 20.74
C GLY A 18 -35.02 -56.83 20.39
N ARG A 19 -34.42 -57.04 19.20
CA ARG A 19 -33.73 -56.06 18.34
C ARG A 19 -33.06 -54.86 19.03
N TRP A 20 -31.77 -55.00 19.33
CA TRP A 20 -30.86 -53.85 19.34
C TRP A 20 -30.55 -53.47 17.87
N LEU A 21 -31.31 -52.51 17.32
CA LEU A 21 -30.91 -51.82 16.10
C LEU A 21 -29.67 -50.98 16.41
N GLY A 22 -28.55 -51.36 15.79
CA GLY A 22 -27.23 -50.83 16.07
C GLY A 22 -27.05 -49.37 15.66
N VAL A 23 -26.70 -48.53 16.63
CA VAL A 23 -26.14 -47.19 16.40
C VAL A 23 -24.60 -47.25 16.37
N LYS A 24 -24.03 -48.31 15.78
CA LYS A 24 -22.57 -48.42 15.53
C LYS A 24 -22.17 -48.11 14.08
N GLY A 25 -23.15 -47.87 13.19
CA GLY A 25 -22.91 -47.78 11.74
C GLY A 25 -22.74 -46.38 11.14
N VAL A 26 -23.07 -45.30 11.85
CA VAL A 26 -23.19 -43.96 11.22
C VAL A 26 -21.92 -43.10 11.35
N TRP A 27 -21.12 -43.35 12.38
CA TRP A 27 -19.90 -42.59 12.68
C TRP A 27 -18.81 -42.61 11.58
N PRO A 28 -18.57 -43.73 10.85
CA PRO A 28 -17.59 -43.76 9.76
C PRO A 28 -18.01 -42.92 8.55
N TYR A 29 -19.30 -42.93 8.20
CA TYR A 29 -19.85 -42.19 7.06
C TYR A 29 -19.94 -40.69 7.32
N LEU A 30 -20.30 -40.28 8.55
CA LEU A 30 -20.26 -38.88 8.96
C LEU A 30 -18.83 -38.32 8.96
N ARG A 31 -17.84 -39.12 9.38
CA ARG A 31 -16.42 -38.74 9.32
C ARG A 31 -15.90 -38.64 7.88
N CYS A 32 -16.35 -39.51 6.97
CA CYS A 32 -16.00 -39.41 5.55
C CYS A 32 -16.68 -38.21 4.86
N GLY A 33 -17.96 -37.98 5.12
CA GLY A 33 -18.70 -36.83 4.59
C GLY A 33 -18.09 -35.49 5.05
N LEU A 34 -17.75 -35.38 6.34
CA LEU A 34 -17.08 -34.18 6.87
C LEU A 34 -15.69 -33.99 6.25
N ARG A 35 -14.91 -35.06 6.03
CA ARG A 35 -13.61 -34.98 5.34
C ARG A 35 -13.74 -34.52 3.89
N VAL A 36 -14.73 -35.02 3.15
CA VAL A 36 -14.96 -34.61 1.75
C VAL A 36 -15.40 -33.15 1.67
N ILE A 37 -16.26 -32.69 2.60
CA ILE A 37 -16.67 -31.27 2.68
C ILE A 37 -15.46 -30.39 3.00
N LEU A 38 -14.64 -30.78 3.98
CA LEU A 38 -13.43 -30.03 4.35
C LEU A 38 -12.43 -29.98 3.18
N ILE A 39 -12.19 -31.09 2.49
CA ILE A 39 -11.28 -31.13 1.33
C ILE A 39 -11.83 -30.26 0.19
N SER A 40 -13.13 -30.32 -0.10
CA SER A 40 -13.77 -29.50 -1.14
C SER A 40 -13.69 -28.01 -0.81
N PHE A 41 -13.90 -27.65 0.46
CA PHE A 41 -13.74 -26.28 0.94
C PHE A 41 -12.28 -25.80 0.85
N CYS A 42 -11.31 -26.64 1.21
CA CYS A 42 -9.88 -26.35 1.04
C CYS A 42 -9.49 -26.18 -0.44
N LEU A 43 -9.99 -27.04 -1.33
CA LEU A 43 -9.74 -26.93 -2.76
C LEU A 43 -10.37 -25.65 -3.34
N ALA A 44 -11.59 -25.31 -2.93
CA ALA A 44 -12.26 -24.09 -3.36
C ALA A 44 -11.51 -22.83 -2.90
N THR A 45 -11.06 -22.79 -1.64
CA THR A 45 -10.28 -21.66 -1.10
C THR A 45 -8.91 -21.55 -1.78
N LEU A 46 -8.24 -22.67 -2.06
CA LEU A 46 -7.00 -22.69 -2.83
C LEU A 46 -7.21 -22.18 -4.27
N CYS A 47 -8.27 -22.61 -4.96
CA CYS A 47 -8.60 -22.12 -6.29
C CYS A 47 -8.87 -20.61 -6.31
N LEU A 48 -9.62 -20.10 -5.33
CA LEU A 48 -9.84 -18.67 -5.15
C LEU A 48 -8.53 -17.91 -4.89
N GLN A 49 -7.63 -18.46 -4.07
CA GLN A 49 -6.32 -17.86 -3.83
C GLN A 49 -5.46 -17.81 -5.09
N VAL A 50 -5.45 -18.87 -5.89
CA VAL A 50 -4.74 -18.92 -7.17
C VAL A 50 -5.35 -17.93 -8.16
N ALA A 51 -6.67 -17.90 -8.28
CA ALA A 51 -7.37 -16.95 -9.15
C ALA A 51 -7.06 -15.49 -8.79
N ARG A 52 -7.01 -15.15 -7.50
CA ARG A 52 -6.65 -13.80 -7.03
C ARG A 52 -5.20 -13.40 -7.32
N ARG A 53 -4.32 -14.37 -7.60
CA ARG A 53 -2.93 -14.13 -8.01
C ARG A 53 -2.77 -13.95 -9.52
N THR A 54 -3.83 -14.17 -10.31
CA THR A 54 -3.76 -13.99 -11.77
C THR A 54 -3.75 -12.51 -12.14
N GLU A 55 -3.04 -12.18 -13.23
CA GLU A 55 -3.10 -10.82 -13.79
C GLU A 55 -4.53 -10.45 -14.18
N TRP A 56 -5.30 -11.41 -14.69
CA TRP A 56 -6.70 -11.22 -15.04
C TRP A 56 -7.54 -10.66 -13.88
N TYR A 57 -7.40 -11.19 -12.65
CA TYR A 57 -8.16 -10.70 -11.51
C TYR A 57 -7.77 -9.26 -11.14
N ARG A 58 -6.48 -8.93 -11.23
CA ARG A 58 -5.99 -7.56 -10.98
C ARG A 58 -6.52 -6.58 -12.03
N ASP A 59 -6.56 -6.98 -13.29
CA ASP A 59 -7.09 -6.13 -14.37
C ASP A 59 -8.60 -5.96 -14.26
N TRP A 60 -9.32 -7.00 -13.81
CA TRP A 60 -10.73 -6.89 -13.47
C TRP A 60 -10.98 -5.92 -12.31
N LEU A 61 -10.14 -5.96 -11.26
CA LEU A 61 -10.20 -4.98 -10.17
C LEU A 61 -9.90 -3.57 -10.65
N LEU A 62 -8.91 -3.39 -11.54
CA LEU A 62 -8.63 -2.10 -12.18
C LEU A 62 -9.85 -1.58 -12.96
N HIS A 63 -10.48 -2.45 -13.75
CA HIS A 63 -11.69 -2.08 -14.47
C HIS A 63 -12.78 -1.60 -13.49
N ARG A 64 -13.02 -2.32 -12.40
CA ARG A 64 -13.97 -1.90 -11.35
C ARG A 64 -13.58 -0.61 -10.64
N LEU A 65 -12.29 -0.39 -10.43
CA LEU A 65 -11.75 0.85 -9.87
C LEU A 65 -12.07 2.05 -10.77
N VAL A 66 -12.05 1.86 -12.10
CA VAL A 66 -12.27 2.92 -13.08
C VAL A 66 -13.75 3.13 -13.42
N THR A 67 -14.55 2.07 -13.54
CA THR A 67 -15.93 2.14 -14.05
C THR A 67 -17.00 1.93 -12.98
N GLY A 68 -16.63 1.46 -11.79
CA GLY A 68 -17.57 1.14 -10.71
C GLY A 68 -18.12 2.37 -10.00
N SER A 69 -19.08 2.15 -9.10
CA SER A 69 -19.48 3.19 -8.14
C SER A 69 -18.32 3.50 -7.16
N GLU A 70 -18.35 4.64 -6.48
CA GLU A 70 -17.29 5.03 -5.54
C GLU A 70 -16.99 3.95 -4.49
N GLN A 71 -18.03 3.31 -3.94
CA GLN A 71 -17.85 2.24 -2.97
C GLN A 71 -17.19 0.99 -3.58
N GLN A 72 -17.52 0.66 -4.84
CA GLN A 72 -16.88 -0.44 -5.55
C GLN A 72 -15.43 -0.11 -5.88
N ALA A 73 -15.17 1.13 -6.28
CA ALA A 73 -13.85 1.62 -6.60
C ALA A 73 -12.93 1.61 -5.37
N LEU A 74 -13.41 2.10 -4.23
CA LEU A 74 -12.68 2.06 -2.96
C LEU A 74 -12.31 0.63 -2.55
N ARG A 75 -13.27 -0.31 -2.64
CA ARG A 75 -13.01 -1.73 -2.36
C ARG A 75 -11.97 -2.32 -3.31
N ALA A 76 -12.09 -2.02 -4.60
CA ALA A 76 -11.16 -2.51 -5.61
C ALA A 76 -9.74 -1.97 -5.38
N ALA A 77 -9.58 -0.68 -5.05
CA ALA A 77 -8.29 -0.10 -4.70
C ALA A 77 -7.65 -0.79 -3.48
N GLY A 78 -8.43 -1.04 -2.42
CA GLY A 78 -7.97 -1.76 -1.25
C GLY A 78 -7.51 -3.18 -1.56
N GLU A 79 -8.27 -3.92 -2.38
CA GLU A 79 -7.86 -5.26 -2.83
C GLU A 79 -6.59 -5.22 -3.68
N LEU A 80 -6.45 -4.24 -4.57
CA LEU A 80 -5.23 -4.07 -5.37
C LEU A 80 -4.00 -3.79 -4.49
N ALA A 81 -4.16 -2.99 -3.42
CA ALA A 81 -3.09 -2.77 -2.44
C ALA A 81 -2.71 -4.08 -1.72
N VAL A 82 -3.69 -4.84 -1.21
CA VAL A 82 -3.40 -6.14 -0.56
C VAL A 82 -2.68 -7.11 -1.51
N LEU A 83 -3.00 -7.06 -2.80
CA LEU A 83 -2.38 -7.89 -3.83
C LEU A 83 -1.04 -7.36 -4.37
N GLN A 84 -0.53 -6.24 -3.83
CA GLN A 84 0.69 -5.56 -4.29
C GLN A 84 0.65 -5.24 -5.79
N ALA A 85 -0.52 -4.88 -6.31
CA ALA A 85 -0.78 -4.67 -7.74
C ALA A 85 -0.37 -3.25 -8.19
N GLN A 86 0.92 -2.90 -8.00
CA GLN A 86 1.45 -1.57 -8.30
C GLN A 86 1.22 -1.14 -9.76
N ARG A 87 1.32 -2.06 -10.72
CA ARG A 87 1.08 -1.79 -12.15
C ARG A 87 -0.34 -1.27 -12.40
N GLN A 88 -1.35 -1.93 -11.83
CA GLN A 88 -2.75 -1.54 -11.97
C GLN A 88 -3.04 -0.22 -11.25
N LEU A 89 -2.48 -0.02 -10.06
CA LEU A 89 -2.64 1.24 -9.33
C LEU A 89 -2.03 2.42 -10.10
N LEU A 90 -0.84 2.25 -10.69
CA LEU A 90 -0.23 3.24 -11.58
C LEU A 90 -1.09 3.51 -12.84
N ALA A 91 -1.75 2.49 -13.38
CA ALA A 91 -2.69 2.68 -14.49
C ALA A 91 -3.93 3.48 -14.05
N ALA A 92 -4.43 3.27 -12.83
CA ALA A 92 -5.56 4.01 -12.28
C ALA A 92 -5.26 5.51 -12.14
N LEU A 93 -4.02 5.92 -11.84
CA LEU A 93 -3.61 7.33 -11.80
C LEU A 93 -3.77 8.05 -13.13
N LYS A 94 -3.78 7.30 -14.24
CA LYS A 94 -3.91 7.83 -15.60
C LYS A 94 -5.36 7.82 -16.09
N ALA A 95 -6.29 7.24 -15.32
CA ALA A 95 -7.69 7.15 -15.69
C ALA A 95 -8.37 8.53 -15.72
N HIS A 96 -9.40 8.67 -16.57
CA HIS A 96 -10.22 9.89 -16.63
C HIS A 96 -11.10 10.09 -15.39
N SER A 97 -11.46 9.00 -14.71
CA SER A 97 -12.24 9.04 -13.47
C SER A 97 -11.43 9.66 -12.32
N ALA A 98 -11.96 10.73 -11.70
CA ALA A 98 -11.31 11.40 -10.58
C ALA A 98 -11.22 10.52 -9.33
N HIS A 99 -12.29 9.81 -8.97
CA HIS A 99 -12.29 8.90 -7.82
C HIS A 99 -11.32 7.73 -8.03
N ALA A 100 -11.20 7.22 -9.26
CA ALA A 100 -10.26 6.14 -9.57
C ALA A 100 -8.81 6.59 -9.37
N ARG A 101 -8.47 7.81 -9.80
CA ARG A 101 -7.14 8.40 -9.57
C ARG A 101 -6.86 8.57 -8.08
N GLU A 102 -7.82 9.10 -7.33
CA GLU A 102 -7.66 9.36 -5.90
C GLU A 102 -7.50 8.07 -5.10
N TYR A 103 -8.39 7.09 -5.29
CA TYR A 103 -8.28 5.81 -4.58
C TYR A 103 -7.07 5.00 -5.04
N GLY A 104 -6.74 5.05 -6.33
CA GLY A 104 -5.52 4.44 -6.85
C GLY A 104 -4.26 5.05 -6.25
N ARG A 105 -4.22 6.38 -6.11
CA ARG A 105 -3.13 7.12 -5.46
C ARG A 105 -2.97 6.71 -4.00
N ARG A 106 -4.05 6.77 -3.21
CA ARG A 106 -4.02 6.41 -1.79
C ARG A 106 -3.59 4.96 -1.57
N ALA A 107 -4.10 4.05 -2.40
CA ALA A 107 -3.71 2.64 -2.34
C ALA A 107 -2.23 2.44 -2.69
N LEU A 108 -1.71 3.15 -3.70
CA LEU A 108 -0.31 3.09 -4.09
C LEU A 108 0.61 3.69 -3.04
N GLU A 109 0.25 4.85 -2.48
CA GLU A 109 0.98 5.47 -1.39
C GLU A 109 0.99 4.52 -0.18
N TYR A 110 -0.16 3.95 0.21
CA TYR A 110 -0.19 2.96 1.28
C TYR A 110 0.82 1.83 1.07
N LEU A 111 0.98 1.32 -0.16
CA LEU A 111 2.02 0.33 -0.47
C LEU A 111 3.43 0.85 -0.18
N TRP A 112 3.73 2.08 -0.61
CA TRP A 112 5.05 2.68 -0.42
C TRP A 112 5.33 3.02 1.04
N PHE A 113 4.35 3.54 1.77
CA PHE A 113 4.47 3.88 3.19
C PHE A 113 4.60 2.66 4.10
N THR A 114 4.04 1.50 3.70
CA THR A 114 4.09 0.27 4.50
C THR A 114 5.12 -0.74 4.02
N ALA A 115 5.93 -0.40 3.00
CA ALA A 115 6.90 -1.31 2.39
C ALA A 115 7.94 -1.88 3.37
N ALA A 116 8.29 -1.14 4.43
CA ALA A 116 9.20 -1.58 5.48
C ALA A 116 8.51 -2.18 6.73
N GLY A 117 7.19 -2.36 6.69
CA GLY A 117 6.40 -2.88 7.80
C GLY A 117 5.71 -1.80 8.63
N SER A 118 4.86 -2.24 9.57
CA SER A 118 4.01 -1.33 10.35
C SER A 118 4.80 -0.46 11.32
N GLU A 119 5.89 -0.98 11.90
CA GLU A 119 6.72 -0.22 12.84
C GLU A 119 7.45 0.93 12.14
N ALA A 120 8.14 0.64 11.03
CA ALA A 120 8.77 1.65 10.19
C ALA A 120 7.76 2.70 9.69
N TYR A 121 6.55 2.27 9.33
CA TYR A 121 5.48 3.20 8.96
C TYR A 121 5.09 4.14 10.11
N GLN A 122 4.94 3.64 11.34
CA GLN A 122 4.63 4.49 12.50
C GLN A 122 5.74 5.49 12.79
N GLN A 123 7.01 5.06 12.73
CA GLN A 123 8.15 5.97 12.89
C GLN A 123 8.20 7.03 11.78
N LEU A 124 7.88 6.65 10.55
CA LEU A 124 7.80 7.56 9.41
C LEU A 124 6.72 8.64 9.62
N LEU A 125 5.55 8.26 10.12
CA LEU A 125 4.48 9.21 10.48
C LEU A 125 4.92 10.17 11.60
N ALA A 126 5.64 9.66 12.61
CA ALA A 126 6.19 10.51 13.66
C ALA A 126 7.23 11.50 13.12
N ALA A 127 8.07 11.08 12.17
CA ALA A 127 9.02 11.96 11.50
C ALA A 127 8.33 13.03 10.63
N GLU A 128 7.26 12.66 9.92
CA GLU A 128 6.45 13.59 9.14
C GLU A 128 5.79 14.63 10.05
N GLN A 129 5.19 14.20 11.16
CA GLN A 129 4.60 15.10 12.14
C GLN A 129 5.64 16.04 12.79
N ALA A 130 6.85 15.57 13.05
CA ALA A 130 7.94 16.41 13.53
C ALA A 130 8.33 17.47 12.48
N ALA A 131 8.43 17.08 11.22
CA ALA A 131 8.74 18.00 10.12
C ALA A 131 7.62 19.06 9.90
N GLU A 132 6.35 18.68 10.02
CA GLU A 132 5.21 19.61 9.96
C GLU A 132 5.23 20.66 11.08
N ARG A 133 5.81 20.32 12.23
CA ARG A 133 6.04 21.24 13.36
C ARG A 133 7.35 22.02 13.24
N GLU A 134 8.03 21.91 12.10
CA GLU A 134 9.36 22.48 11.83
C GLU A 134 10.46 21.96 12.78
N ASP A 135 10.21 20.88 13.52
CA ASP A 135 11.23 20.16 14.28
C ASP A 135 12.01 19.21 13.35
N TYR A 136 12.80 19.83 12.47
CA TYR A 136 13.60 19.12 11.49
C TYR A 136 14.70 18.27 12.13
N HIS A 137 15.16 18.61 13.33
CA HIS A 137 16.16 17.82 14.05
C HIS A 137 15.59 16.44 14.45
N THR A 138 14.41 16.44 15.08
CA THR A 138 13.72 15.20 15.45
C THR A 138 13.34 14.41 14.20
N ALA A 139 12.82 15.07 13.16
CA ALA A 139 12.47 14.41 11.90
C ALA A 139 13.68 13.69 11.28
N LEU A 140 14.83 14.35 11.17
CA LEU A 140 16.05 13.75 10.63
C LEU A 140 16.57 12.59 11.50
N THR A 141 16.48 12.72 12.83
CA THR A 141 16.89 11.66 13.75
C THR A 141 16.07 10.39 13.51
N LEU A 142 14.74 10.52 13.46
CA LEU A 142 13.83 9.40 13.20
C LEU A 142 14.07 8.80 11.81
N LEU A 143 14.22 9.64 10.78
CA LEU A 143 14.46 9.18 9.41
C LEU A 143 15.81 8.45 9.28
N ASN A 144 16.85 8.89 9.99
CA ASN A 144 18.13 8.20 10.01
C ASN A 144 18.01 6.83 10.69
N GLN A 145 17.31 6.74 11.82
CA GLN A 145 17.05 5.46 12.50
C GLN A 145 16.29 4.48 11.60
N ILE A 146 15.24 4.95 10.92
CA ILE A 146 14.49 4.13 9.95
C ILE A 146 15.42 3.62 8.85
N LEU A 147 16.31 4.46 8.33
CA LEU A 147 17.21 4.11 7.23
C LEU A 147 18.38 3.22 7.65
N GLU A 148 18.81 3.27 8.91
CA GLU A 148 19.76 2.31 9.49
C GLU A 148 19.16 0.91 9.57
N GLN A 149 17.88 0.79 9.93
CA GLN A 149 17.16 -0.48 10.05
C GLN A 149 16.66 -1.00 8.68
N HIS A 150 16.21 -0.08 7.82
CA HIS A 150 15.56 -0.37 6.54
C HIS A 150 16.18 0.47 5.40
N PRO A 151 17.44 0.20 5.00
CA PRO A 151 18.15 1.00 4.00
C PRO A 151 17.51 0.97 2.59
N ASN A 152 16.61 0.02 2.33
CA ASN A 152 15.88 -0.11 1.08
C ASN A 152 14.47 0.52 1.11
N PHE A 153 14.14 1.29 2.15
CA PHE A 153 12.83 1.91 2.29
C PHE A 153 12.76 3.24 1.53
N ALA A 154 12.31 3.18 0.27
CA ALA A 154 12.29 4.33 -0.65
C ALA A 154 11.55 5.56 -0.09
N GLU A 155 10.43 5.36 0.60
CA GLU A 155 9.64 6.48 1.16
C GLU A 155 10.42 7.23 2.25
N ALA A 156 11.19 6.55 3.10
CA ALA A 156 12.02 7.22 4.12
C ALA A 156 13.13 8.07 3.49
N TRP A 157 13.76 7.61 2.41
CA TRP A 157 14.69 8.42 1.63
C TRP A 157 14.01 9.66 1.04
N ASN A 158 12.80 9.51 0.48
CA ASN A 158 12.02 10.63 -0.05
C ASN A 158 11.65 11.65 1.04
N ARG A 159 11.21 11.20 2.22
CA ARG A 159 10.90 12.09 3.35
C ARG A 159 12.13 12.82 3.87
N ARG A 160 13.28 12.14 3.96
CA ARG A 160 14.53 12.79 4.35
C ARG A 160 15.02 13.79 3.32
N ALA A 161 14.82 13.50 2.04
CA ALA A 161 15.08 14.46 0.97
C ALA A 161 14.23 15.73 1.13
N ALA A 162 12.94 15.59 1.42
CA ALA A 162 12.05 16.72 1.66
C ALA A 162 12.50 17.57 2.86
N VAL A 163 12.89 16.94 3.98
CA VAL A 163 13.42 17.67 5.15
C VAL A 163 14.74 18.37 4.84
N HIS A 164 15.67 17.70 4.14
CA HIS A 164 16.91 18.32 3.68
C HIS A 164 16.65 19.52 2.76
N TRP A 165 15.65 19.44 1.90
CA TRP A 165 15.26 20.53 1.00
C TRP A 165 14.71 21.74 1.78
N GLN A 166 13.85 21.51 2.78
CA GLN A 166 13.34 22.58 3.65
C GLN A 166 14.47 23.29 4.43
N LEU A 167 15.53 22.56 4.79
CA LEU A 167 16.72 23.10 5.45
C LEU A 167 17.71 23.79 4.48
N GLY A 168 17.42 23.85 3.17
CA GLY A 168 18.34 24.39 2.16
C GLY A 168 19.54 23.49 1.86
N LEU A 169 19.56 22.25 2.36
CA LEU A 169 20.63 21.27 2.14
C LEU A 169 20.45 20.56 0.79
N ILE A 170 20.42 21.34 -0.29
CA ILE A 170 19.97 20.89 -1.63
C ILE A 170 20.80 19.70 -2.16
N ALA A 171 22.11 19.65 -1.89
CA ALA A 171 22.96 18.54 -2.31
C ALA A 171 22.55 17.22 -1.63
N ARG A 172 22.21 17.25 -0.34
CA ARG A 172 21.73 16.07 0.40
C ARG A 172 20.35 15.66 -0.05
N ALA A 173 19.45 16.63 -0.25
CA ALA A 173 18.12 16.38 -0.79
C ALA A 173 18.18 15.70 -2.17
N THR A 174 19.04 16.19 -3.06
CA THR A 174 19.27 15.59 -4.39
C THR A 174 19.75 14.14 -4.28
N ALA A 175 20.71 13.86 -3.39
CA ALA A 175 21.24 12.51 -3.19
C ALA A 175 20.15 11.55 -2.65
N ASP A 176 19.40 12.00 -1.65
CA ASP A 176 18.32 11.20 -1.04
C ASP A 176 17.17 10.94 -2.04
N SER A 177 16.75 11.94 -2.84
CA SER A 177 15.74 11.75 -3.88
C SER A 177 16.20 10.77 -4.96
N LYS A 178 17.48 10.83 -5.38
CA LYS A 178 18.04 9.84 -6.31
C LYS A 178 18.02 8.44 -5.71
N ARG A 179 18.39 8.30 -4.43
CA ARG A 179 18.36 7.02 -3.74
C ARG A 179 16.94 6.45 -3.64
N ALA A 180 15.94 7.28 -3.37
CA ALA A 180 14.53 6.87 -3.41
C ALA A 180 14.12 6.35 -4.80
N LEU A 181 14.58 7.00 -5.87
CA LEU A 181 14.28 6.62 -7.26
C LEU A 181 15.03 5.36 -7.73
N GLU A 182 16.24 5.10 -7.22
CA GLU A 182 16.94 3.83 -7.44
C GLU A 182 16.15 2.65 -6.86
N LEU A 183 15.56 2.84 -5.68
CA LEU A 183 14.76 1.83 -4.98
C LEU A 183 13.35 1.69 -5.58
N ASN A 184 12.75 2.81 -6.00
CA ASN A 184 11.43 2.84 -6.62
C ASN A 184 11.38 3.87 -7.76
N PRO A 185 11.63 3.44 -9.01
CA PRO A 185 11.60 4.34 -10.17
C PRO A 185 10.23 4.97 -10.47
N ASN A 186 9.15 4.41 -9.91
CA ASN A 186 7.78 4.90 -10.07
C ASN A 186 7.35 5.87 -8.94
N HIS A 187 8.27 6.28 -8.07
CA HIS A 187 7.97 7.17 -6.96
C HIS A 187 7.83 8.62 -7.45
N TYR A 188 6.60 9.05 -7.74
CA TYR A 188 6.37 10.41 -8.26
C TYR A 188 6.78 11.51 -7.27
N GLY A 189 6.61 11.29 -5.96
CA GLY A 189 7.10 12.20 -4.91
C GLY A 189 8.60 12.49 -5.01
N ALA A 190 9.41 11.44 -5.20
CA ALA A 190 10.85 11.60 -5.34
C ALA A 190 11.25 12.26 -6.66
N TRP A 191 10.52 12.01 -7.76
CA TRP A 191 10.71 12.75 -9.02
C TRP A 191 10.39 14.24 -8.88
N GLN A 192 9.30 14.58 -8.18
CA GLN A 192 8.93 15.96 -7.88
C GLN A 192 10.02 16.64 -7.03
N GLY A 193 10.42 16.02 -5.92
CA GLY A 193 11.45 16.53 -5.02
C GLY A 193 12.81 16.73 -5.72
N LEU A 194 13.22 15.78 -6.56
CA LEU A 194 14.44 15.92 -7.37
C LEU A 194 14.34 17.08 -8.37
N GLY A 195 13.16 17.27 -8.99
CA GLY A 195 12.92 18.39 -9.89
C GLY A 195 13.05 19.75 -9.19
N LEU A 196 12.51 19.87 -7.97
CA LEU A 196 12.66 21.08 -7.14
C LEU A 196 14.13 21.32 -6.75
N CYS A 197 14.86 20.27 -6.36
CA CYS A 197 16.28 20.39 -6.04
C CYS A 197 17.10 20.89 -7.23
N TYR A 198 16.82 20.38 -8.44
CA TYR A 198 17.49 20.85 -9.65
C TYR A 198 17.13 22.29 -10.01
N LEU A 199 15.88 22.69 -9.79
CA LEU A 199 15.45 24.07 -9.98
C LEU A 199 16.22 25.03 -9.06
N ASP A 200 16.38 24.66 -7.78
CA ASP A 200 17.14 25.46 -6.80
C ASP A 200 18.64 25.49 -7.10
N GLN A 201 19.19 24.46 -7.74
CA GLN A 201 20.55 24.48 -8.29
C GLN A 201 20.68 25.31 -9.58
N GLY A 202 19.57 25.83 -10.10
CA GLY A 202 19.51 26.52 -11.39
C GLY A 202 19.63 25.61 -12.60
N ASN A 203 19.55 24.28 -12.43
CA ASN A 203 19.57 23.31 -13.52
C ASN A 203 18.14 23.06 -14.04
N VAL A 204 17.61 24.05 -14.77
CA VAL A 204 16.21 24.05 -15.25
C VAL A 204 15.93 22.88 -16.19
N ALA A 205 16.89 22.48 -17.02
CA ALA A 205 16.71 21.39 -17.98
C ALA A 205 16.47 20.04 -17.26
N GLU A 206 17.28 19.74 -16.24
CA GLU A 206 17.08 18.54 -15.43
C GLU A 206 15.80 18.62 -14.58
N ALA A 207 15.45 19.80 -14.06
CA ALA A 207 14.17 20.00 -13.38
C ALA A 207 12.98 19.65 -14.28
N ILE A 208 12.96 20.14 -15.53
CA ILE A 208 11.95 19.80 -16.54
C ILE A 208 11.89 18.29 -16.78
N ARG A 209 13.04 17.62 -16.91
CA ARG A 209 13.11 16.17 -17.11
C ARG A 209 12.48 15.41 -15.96
N CYS A 210 12.79 15.77 -14.72
CA CYS A 210 12.23 15.14 -13.52
C CYS A 210 10.72 15.39 -13.39
N LEU A 211 10.27 16.62 -13.62
CA LEU A 211 8.84 16.97 -13.55
C LEU A 211 8.02 16.28 -14.64
N ARG A 212 8.58 16.10 -15.85
CA ARG A 212 7.95 15.29 -16.91
C ARG A 212 7.88 13.81 -16.54
N ALA A 213 8.92 13.27 -15.91
CA ALA A 213 8.90 11.90 -15.40
C ALA A 213 7.80 11.71 -14.32
N ALA A 214 7.65 12.66 -13.39
CA ALA A 214 6.54 12.65 -12.44
C ALA A 214 5.17 12.71 -13.14
N LEU A 215 4.97 13.64 -14.08
CA LEU A 215 3.70 13.77 -14.82
C LEU A 215 3.38 12.54 -15.70
N ALA A 216 4.38 11.78 -16.14
CA ALA A 216 4.13 10.51 -16.82
C ALA A 216 3.46 9.45 -15.92
N LEU A 217 3.61 9.58 -14.59
CA LEU A 217 2.98 8.74 -13.57
C LEU A 217 1.66 9.35 -13.07
N ILE A 218 1.64 10.66 -12.83
CA ILE A 218 0.50 11.44 -12.29
C ILE A 218 0.09 12.57 -13.25
N PRO A 219 -0.50 12.27 -14.42
CA PRO A 219 -0.71 13.25 -15.48
C PRO A 219 -1.67 14.40 -15.12
N TYR A 220 -2.51 14.21 -14.10
CA TYR A 220 -3.50 15.21 -13.65
C TYR A 220 -3.04 16.01 -12.43
N ASP A 221 -1.77 15.92 -12.03
CA ASP A 221 -1.28 16.67 -10.88
C ASP A 221 -0.98 18.14 -11.24
N GLU A 222 -1.88 19.04 -10.81
CA GLU A 222 -1.78 20.47 -11.14
C GLU A 222 -0.56 21.14 -10.54
N ALA A 223 -0.12 20.74 -9.34
CA ALA A 223 1.06 21.30 -8.69
C ALA A 223 2.34 21.01 -9.49
N THR A 224 2.50 19.77 -9.95
CA THR A 224 3.61 19.38 -10.83
C THR A 224 3.54 20.10 -12.17
N ARG A 225 2.34 20.22 -12.76
CA ARG A 225 2.16 20.94 -14.02
C ARG A 225 2.45 22.43 -13.90
N ALA A 226 2.07 23.06 -12.80
CA ALA A 226 2.43 24.44 -12.50
C ALA A 226 3.95 24.61 -12.38
N SER A 227 4.62 23.70 -11.67
CA SER A 227 6.08 23.68 -11.54
C SER A 227 6.77 23.51 -12.90
N LEU A 228 6.26 22.63 -13.76
CA LEU A 228 6.80 22.44 -15.11
C LEU A 228 6.62 23.70 -15.96
N ARG A 229 5.43 24.31 -15.96
CA ARG A 229 5.17 25.57 -16.69
C ARG A 229 6.12 26.69 -16.25
N ARG A 230 6.38 26.79 -14.94
CA ARG A 230 7.34 27.74 -14.39
C ARG A 230 8.75 27.48 -14.92
N CYS A 231 9.21 26.23 -14.94
CA CYS A 231 10.52 25.87 -15.48
C CYS A 231 10.62 26.18 -16.99
N GLU A 232 9.58 25.87 -17.77
CA GLU A 232 9.54 26.16 -19.19
C GLU A 232 9.54 27.68 -19.49
N GLN A 233 8.89 28.47 -18.64
CA GLN A 233 8.95 29.93 -18.71
C GLN A 233 10.36 30.44 -18.41
N LEU A 234 11.00 29.96 -17.33
CA LEU A 234 12.38 30.32 -17.00
C LEU A 234 13.37 30.01 -18.13
N LEU A 235 13.17 28.89 -18.84
CA LEU A 235 14.02 28.54 -19.98
C LEU A 235 13.80 29.45 -21.19
N ARG A 236 12.57 29.93 -21.40
CA ARG A 236 12.27 30.92 -22.45
C ARG A 236 12.88 32.28 -22.13
N ASP A 237 12.76 32.71 -20.88
CA ASP A 237 13.24 34.02 -20.43
C ASP A 237 14.77 34.06 -20.34
N PHE A 238 15.40 32.91 -20.00
CA PHE A 238 16.85 32.76 -19.86
C PHE A 238 17.36 31.52 -20.63
N PRO A 239 17.50 31.59 -21.97
CA PRO A 239 17.88 30.44 -22.79
C PRO A 239 19.31 29.91 -22.51
N THR A 240 20.17 30.74 -21.92
CA THR A 240 21.53 30.35 -21.47
C THR A 240 21.57 29.78 -20.05
N SER A 241 20.44 29.75 -19.31
CA SER A 241 20.35 29.29 -17.91
C SER A 241 20.66 27.80 -17.66
N THR A 242 21.23 27.10 -18.64
CA THR A 242 22.05 25.90 -18.40
C THR A 242 23.13 26.08 -17.33
N ARG A 243 23.47 27.34 -16.95
CA ARG A 243 24.21 27.67 -15.74
C ARG A 243 23.47 28.69 -14.86
N SER A 244 23.06 28.23 -13.68
CA SER A 244 22.72 28.97 -12.45
C SER A 244 21.75 30.15 -12.60
N ILE A 245 20.48 29.91 -12.27
CA ILE A 245 19.54 30.96 -11.83
C ILE A 245 19.97 31.44 -10.43
N PRO A 246 19.83 32.73 -10.08
CA PRO A 246 20.11 33.21 -8.73
C PRO A 246 19.22 32.49 -7.72
N THR A 247 19.83 31.85 -6.72
CA THR A 247 19.13 31.20 -5.61
C THR A 247 18.34 32.22 -4.79
N ARG A 248 17.33 31.72 -4.06
CA ARG A 248 16.34 32.48 -3.27
C ARG A 248 16.92 33.35 -2.14
N ASP A 249 18.24 33.44 -1.98
CA ASP A 249 18.93 34.16 -0.91
C ASP A 249 19.13 35.67 -1.16
N LYS A 250 18.38 36.27 -2.10
CA LYS A 250 18.46 37.71 -2.39
C LYS A 250 17.09 38.37 -2.57
N ILE A 251 16.26 38.31 -1.54
CA ILE A 251 15.25 39.34 -1.24
C ILE A 251 15.39 39.71 0.23
#